data_AF-A0A430HC18-F1
#
_entry.id   AF-A0A430HC18-F1
#
_cell.length_a   1.000
_cell.length_b   1.000
_cell.length_c   1.000
_cell.angle_alpha   90.00
_cell.angle_beta   90.00
_cell.angle_gamma   90.00
#
_symmetry.space_group_name_H-M   'P 1'
#
loop_
_entity.id
_entity.type
_entity.pdbx_description
1 polymer ?
#
loop_
_entity_poly.entity_id
_entity_poly.type
_entity_poly.pdbx_seq_one_letter_code
_entity_poly.pdbx_strand_id
1 'polypeptide(L)'
;MSDEIIADELIFQIRQVLEQASPSPNRPITFEVQDDGQCIMFYIPVDDVPPSELQANIERIGRILNDMVPRRQGDYSWFATFTIQNNRVDSCFGGNLDFPNTVF
;
A
#
# COMPACT_ATOMS: atom_id res chain seq x y z
N MET A 1 -16.00 -7.84 19.51
CA MET A 1 -15.63 -6.54 18.92
C MET A 1 -14.25 -6.74 18.37
N SER A 2 -14.09 -6.76 17.05
CA SER A 2 -12.75 -6.66 16.44
C SER A 2 -12.32 -5.20 16.60
N ASP A 3 -11.17 -4.98 17.21
CA ASP A 3 -10.59 -3.63 17.30
C ASP A 3 -10.06 -3.29 15.91
N GLU A 4 -10.81 -2.49 15.14
CA GLU A 4 -10.39 -1.93 13.85
C GLU A 4 -9.02 -1.26 13.98
N ILE A 5 -8.06 -1.66 13.14
CA ILE A 5 -6.71 -1.08 13.14
C ILE A 5 -6.51 -0.09 12.00
N ILE A 6 -7.40 -0.07 11.02
CA ILE A 6 -7.39 0.87 9.89
C ILE A 6 -8.50 1.91 10.09
N ALA A 7 -8.19 3.00 10.80
CA ALA A 7 -9.13 4.11 10.97
C ALA A 7 -9.08 5.12 9.81
N ASP A 8 -10.18 5.84 9.55
CA ASP A 8 -10.28 6.87 8.49
C ASP A 8 -9.14 7.90 8.53
N GLU A 9 -8.73 8.34 9.73
CA GLU A 9 -7.64 9.29 9.90
C GLU A 9 -6.29 8.71 9.43
N LEU A 10 -6.03 7.43 9.71
CA LEU A 10 -4.83 6.74 9.25
C LEU A 10 -4.83 6.63 7.72
N ILE A 11 -5.97 6.26 7.13
CA ILE A 11 -6.12 6.19 5.66
C ILE A 11 -5.79 7.53 5.02
N PHE A 12 -6.32 8.62 5.58
CA PHE A 12 -6.06 9.97 5.10
C PHE A 12 -4.56 10.30 5.15
N GLN A 13 -3.89 10.01 6.26
CA GLN A 13 -2.45 10.24 6.43
C GLN A 13 -1.61 9.42 5.44
N ILE A 14 -1.89 8.11 5.31
CA ILE A 14 -1.19 7.23 4.37
C ILE A 14 -1.36 7.77 2.95
N ARG A 15 -2.59 8.11 2.56
CA ARG A 15 -2.87 8.62 1.22
C ARG A 15 -2.09 9.90 0.92
N GLN A 16 -2.01 10.85 1.86
CA GLN A 16 -1.21 12.07 1.67
C GLN A 16 0.26 11.75 1.43
N VAL A 17 0.84 10.83 2.21
CA VAL A 17 2.25 10.41 2.04
C VAL A 17 2.44 9.69 0.71
N LEU A 18 1.53 8.77 0.34
CA LEU A 18 1.60 8.05 -0.93
C LEU A 18 1.43 8.96 -2.13
N GLU A 19 0.56 9.97 -2.07
CA GLU A 19 0.37 10.95 -3.16
C GLU A 19 1.62 11.82 -3.34
N GLN A 20 2.25 12.29 -2.25
CA GLN A 20 3.53 13.01 -2.31
C GLN A 20 4.67 12.13 -2.81
N ALA A 21 4.60 10.84 -2.46
CA ALA A 21 5.51 9.82 -2.93
C ALA A 21 5.17 9.31 -4.34
N SER A 22 4.02 9.66 -4.93
CA SER A 22 3.53 8.99 -6.13
C SER A 22 4.43 9.31 -7.32
N PRO A 23 4.88 8.29 -8.06
CA PRO A 23 5.64 8.54 -9.28
C PRO A 23 4.73 8.93 -10.47
N SER A 24 3.39 8.87 -10.30
CA SER A 24 2.40 9.35 -11.27
C SER A 24 1.49 10.41 -10.61
N PRO A 25 1.94 11.67 -10.44
CA PRO A 25 1.23 12.68 -9.63
C PRO A 25 -0.13 13.10 -10.20
N ASN A 26 -0.39 12.84 -11.48
CA ASN A 26 -1.65 13.18 -12.15
C ASN A 26 -2.69 12.05 -12.09
N ARG A 27 -2.36 10.91 -11.47
CA ARG A 27 -3.24 9.75 -11.37
C ARG A 27 -3.59 9.50 -9.90
N PRO A 28 -4.89 9.46 -9.54
CA PRO A 28 -5.29 9.27 -8.16
C PRO A 28 -4.96 7.85 -7.68
N ILE A 29 -4.46 7.75 -6.46
CA ILE A 29 -4.36 6.48 -5.74
C ILE A 29 -5.73 6.18 -5.15
N THR A 30 -6.24 4.98 -5.41
CA THR A 30 -7.50 4.49 -4.80
C THR A 30 -7.19 3.42 -3.76
N PHE A 31 -8.16 3.14 -2.89
CA PHE A 31 -8.00 2.12 -1.85
C PHE A 31 -9.33 1.44 -1.52
N GLU A 32 -9.22 0.27 -0.91
CA GLU A 32 -10.32 -0.50 -0.35
C GLU A 32 -9.92 -1.00 1.05
N VAL A 33 -10.81 -0.83 2.03
CA VAL A 33 -10.64 -1.43 3.37
C VAL A 33 -11.32 -2.78 3.39
N GLN A 34 -10.63 -3.78 3.92
CA GLN A 34 -11.03 -5.18 3.94
C GLN A 34 -10.99 -5.73 5.37
N ASP A 35 -11.53 -6.93 5.54
CA ASP A 35 -11.50 -7.69 6.79
C ASP A 35 -12.01 -6.89 8.01
N ASP A 36 -13.14 -6.19 7.87
CA ASP A 36 -13.73 -5.38 8.94
C ASP A 36 -12.72 -4.37 9.55
N GLY A 37 -11.97 -3.67 8.69
CA GLY A 37 -11.03 -2.64 9.13
C GLY A 37 -9.67 -3.17 9.58
N GLN A 38 -9.34 -4.42 9.23
CA GLN A 38 -8.06 -5.04 9.57
C GLN A 38 -7.03 -5.00 8.45
N CYS A 39 -7.46 -4.70 7.22
CA CYS A 39 -6.58 -4.67 6.08
C CYS A 39 -6.94 -3.54 5.11
N ILE A 40 -5.94 -2.98 4.44
CA ILE A 40 -6.13 -1.97 3.39
C ILE A 40 -5.41 -2.38 2.09
N MET A 41 -6.13 -2.32 0.98
CA MET A 41 -5.57 -2.53 -0.35
C MET A 41 -5.50 -1.21 -1.11
N PHE A 42 -4.30 -0.80 -1.50
CA PHE A 42 -4.06 0.37 -2.34
C PHE A 42 -3.90 -0.02 -3.81
N TYR A 43 -4.38 0.83 -4.70
CA TYR A 43 -4.15 0.74 -6.14
C TYR A 43 -3.36 1.97 -6.58
N ILE A 44 -2.12 1.75 -7.02
CA ILE A 44 -1.12 2.78 -7.22
C ILE A 44 -0.78 2.85 -8.72
N PRO A 45 -1.15 3.95 -9.40
CA PRO A 45 -0.81 4.15 -10.81
C PRO A 45 0.69 4.39 -11.00
N VAL A 46 1.28 3.68 -11.95
CA VAL A 46 2.69 3.80 -12.35
C VAL A 46 2.83 4.04 -13.86
N ASP A 47 1.81 4.64 -14.48
CA ASP A 47 1.77 4.95 -15.91
C ASP A 47 2.97 5.80 -16.38
N ASP A 48 3.45 6.71 -15.53
CA ASP A 48 4.51 7.66 -15.86
C ASP A 48 5.91 7.15 -15.45
N VAL A 49 6.02 5.90 -14.98
CA VAL A 49 7.27 5.33 -14.43
C VAL A 49 8.03 4.53 -15.47
N PRO A 50 9.32 4.85 -15.73
CA PRO A 50 10.16 4.03 -16.58
C PRO A 50 10.29 2.59 -16.04
N PRO A 51 10.28 1.54 -16.89
CA PRO A 51 10.43 0.16 -16.43
C PRO A 51 11.68 -0.09 -15.58
N SER A 52 12.78 0.64 -15.85
CA SER A 52 14.02 0.57 -15.08
C SER A 52 13.91 1.08 -13.64
N GLU A 53 12.90 1.89 -13.33
CA GLU A 53 12.67 2.52 -12.03
C GLU A 53 11.49 1.90 -11.28
N LEU A 54 10.73 1.01 -11.92
CA LEU A 54 9.52 0.41 -11.36
C LEU A 54 9.80 -0.32 -10.04
N GLN A 55 10.80 -1.21 -10.03
CA GLN A 55 11.17 -1.98 -8.84
C GLN A 55 11.55 -1.08 -7.66
N ALA A 56 12.36 -0.04 -7.90
CA ALA A 56 12.78 0.90 -6.86
C ALA A 56 11.58 1.68 -6.28
N ASN A 57 10.59 2.01 -7.12
CA ASN A 57 9.35 2.64 -6.67
C ASN A 57 8.48 1.69 -5.86
N ILE A 58 8.33 0.43 -6.28
CA ILE A 58 7.59 -0.60 -5.54
C ILE A 58 8.19 -0.79 -4.15
N GLU A 59 9.51 -0.95 -4.04
CA GLU A 59 10.19 -1.10 -2.76
C GLU A 59 10.04 0.12 -1.85
N ARG A 60 10.11 1.33 -2.42
CA ARG A 60 9.93 2.57 -1.66
C ARG A 60 8.51 2.67 -1.10
N ILE A 61 7.50 2.42 -1.92
CA ILE A 61 6.10 2.42 -1.48
C ILE A 61 5.84 1.32 -0.44
N GLY A 62 6.37 0.11 -0.66
CA GLY A 62 6.22 -1.00 0.29
C GLY A 62 6.83 -0.67 1.66
N ARG A 63 7.98 0.00 1.71
CA ARG A 63 8.57 0.50 2.96
C ARG A 63 7.68 1.54 3.64
N ILE A 64 7.17 2.52 2.90
CA ILE A 64 6.23 3.53 3.45
C ILE A 64 5.02 2.86 4.09
N LEU A 65 4.40 1.91 3.39
CA LEU A 65 3.24 1.19 3.91
C LEU A 65 3.59 0.34 5.13
N ASN A 66 4.74 -0.35 5.12
CA ASN A 66 5.16 -1.17 6.26
C ASN A 66 5.51 -0.35 7.52
N ASP A 67 5.88 0.91 7.35
CA ASP A 67 6.18 1.83 8.44
C ASP A 67 4.92 2.52 9.00
N MET A 68 3.92 2.76 8.14
CA MET A 68 2.71 3.50 8.52
C MET A 68 1.53 2.62 8.93
N VAL A 69 1.33 1.47 8.28
CA VAL A 69 0.17 0.61 8.54
C VAL A 69 0.43 -0.25 9.78
N PRO A 70 -0.45 -0.25 10.79
CA PRO A 70 -0.35 -1.14 11.93
C PRO A 70 -0.29 -2.60 11.48
N ARG A 71 0.55 -3.38 12.15
CA ARG A 71 0.70 -4.80 11.85
C ARG A 71 -0.40 -5.61 12.56
N ARG A 72 -0.83 -6.73 11.99
CA ARG A 72 -1.73 -7.69 12.63
C ARG A 72 -1.14 -9.08 12.69
N GLN A 73 -1.63 -9.90 13.61
CA GLN A 73 -1.14 -11.26 13.80
C GLN A 73 -1.84 -12.24 12.87
N GLY A 74 -1.09 -13.21 12.33
CA GLY A 74 -1.64 -14.29 11.51
C GLY A 74 -1.92 -13.94 10.04
N ASP A 75 -1.90 -12.66 9.67
CA ASP A 75 -2.22 -12.21 8.30
C ASP A 75 -1.62 -10.82 7.99
N TYR A 76 -1.68 -10.41 6.72
CA TYR A 76 -1.21 -9.11 6.22
C TYR A 76 -2.23 -8.01 6.50
N SER A 77 -1.77 -6.83 6.91
CA SER A 77 -2.63 -5.67 7.14
C SER A 77 -2.64 -4.68 5.98
N TRP A 78 -1.80 -4.89 4.95
CA TRP A 78 -1.85 -4.07 3.75
C TRP A 78 -1.39 -4.80 2.49
N PHE A 79 -1.96 -4.38 1.37
CA PHE A 79 -1.57 -4.74 0.01
C PHE A 79 -1.42 -3.47 -0.83
N ALA A 80 -0.47 -3.46 -1.76
CA ALA A 80 -0.33 -2.44 -2.78
C ALA A 80 -0.30 -3.12 -4.15
N THR A 81 -1.21 -2.70 -5.02
CA THR A 81 -1.30 -3.15 -6.41
C THR A 81 -0.88 -2.03 -7.33
N PHE A 82 0.14 -2.26 -8.14
CA PHE A 82 0.66 -1.28 -9.09
C PHE A 82 0.01 -1.47 -10.44
N THR A 83 -0.42 -0.38 -11.07
CA THR A 83 -1.20 -0.44 -12.31
C THR A 83 -0.63 0.44 -13.42
N ILE A 84 -0.68 -0.05 -14.65
CA ILE A 84 -0.47 0.74 -15.87
C ILE A 84 -1.75 0.66 -16.68
N GLN A 85 -2.37 1.80 -17.01
CA GLN A 85 -3.65 1.84 -17.69
C GLN A 85 -4.72 0.95 -17.03
N ASN A 86 -4.77 0.97 -15.69
CA ASN A 86 -5.63 0.13 -14.85
C ASN A 86 -5.37 -1.40 -14.90
N ASN A 87 -4.35 -1.86 -15.62
CA ASN A 87 -3.93 -3.26 -15.58
C ASN A 87 -2.87 -3.46 -14.49
N ARG A 88 -3.05 -4.47 -13.64
CA ARG A 88 -2.04 -4.83 -12.65
C ARG A 88 -0.75 -5.25 -13.35
N VAL A 89 0.34 -4.59 -12.97
CA VAL A 89 1.69 -4.95 -13.43
C VAL A 89 2.54 -5.59 -12.33
N ASP A 90 2.28 -5.21 -11.08
CA ASP A 90 2.99 -5.77 -9.92
C ASP A 90 2.18 -5.58 -8.63
N SER A 91 2.60 -6.22 -7.55
CA SER A 91 2.03 -6.06 -6.22
C SER A 91 3.09 -6.29 -5.14
N CYS A 92 2.94 -5.59 -4.01
CA CYS A 92 3.65 -5.91 -2.78
C CYS A 92 2.72 -5.88 -1.56
N PHE A 93 3.10 -6.56 -0.49
CA PHE A 93 2.25 -6.70 0.71
C PHE A 93 3.07 -6.92 1.98
N GLY A 94 2.45 -6.66 3.13
CA GLY A 94 3.14 -6.74 4.41
C GLY A 94 2.23 -6.51 5.61
N GLY A 95 2.86 -6.14 6.73
CA GLY A 95 2.11 -5.85 7.96
C GLY A 95 1.68 -7.10 8.75
N ASN A 96 2.31 -8.25 8.51
CA ASN A 96 2.13 -9.44 9.33
C ASN A 96 3.12 -9.42 10.52
N LEU A 97 2.60 -9.48 11.75
CA LEU A 97 3.40 -9.51 12.99
C LEU A 97 4.30 -10.75 13.10
N ASP A 98 3.91 -11.86 12.46
CA ASP A 98 4.71 -13.09 12.44
C ASP A 98 5.92 -12.96 11.50
N PHE A 99 5.91 -11.97 10.60
CA PHE A 99 6.98 -11.65 9.65
C PHE A 99 7.25 -10.13 9.62
N PRO A 100 7.67 -9.52 10.75
CA PRO A 100 7.55 -8.07 10.97
C PRO A 100 8.43 -7.20 10.07
N ASN A 101 9.51 -7.77 9.53
CA ASN A 101 10.48 -7.09 8.68
C ASN A 101 10.35 -7.45 7.21
N THR A 102 9.30 -8.20 6.84
CA THR A 102 9.17 -8.70 5.48
C THR A 102 8.12 -7.92 4.71
N VAL A 103 8.56 -7.38 3.59
CA VAL A 103 7.71 -6.92 2.49
C VAL A 103 7.90 -7.95 1.38
N PHE A 104 6.80 -8.52 0.90
CA PHE A 104 6.78 -9.53 -0.15
C PHE A 104 6.28 -8.93 -1.46
#